data_AF-A0A1S8GRD9-F1
#
_entry.id   AF-A0A1S8GRD9-F1
#
_cell.length_a   1.000
_cell.length_b   1.000
_cell.length_c   1.000
_cell.angle_alpha   90.00
_cell.angle_beta   90.00
_cell.angle_gamma   90.00
#
_symmetry.space_group_name_H-M   'P 1'
#
loop_
_entity.id
_entity.type
_entity.pdbx_description
1 polymer ?
#
loop_
_entity_poly.entity_id
_entity_poly.type
_entity_poly.pdbx_seq_one_letter_code
_entity_poly.pdbx_strand_id
1 'polypeptide(L)'
;MFQFSNRVRTILARNITVGDTTLIAASGTGAEFPSPTAPGDAIALTLVSASNSRHYEIVYCVQRNGDTFTVWRGQEGTTPLPFQSGDLISLNMTAALYRRMAQAGYLGQFSPEVAQSPSAYRKGAIVCDGTDAAVYWISLQDQNSTAPGAGNPTWMKLDLPSFQKAIQNGGGGGGYGGLIPTTVLGSTLDDVDDGFFDREQARLLAALETQQRHAQLTQQAARAEQKITLALKKIGVTP
;
A
#
# COMPACT_ATOMS: atom_id res chain seq x y z
N MET A 1 17.88 9.79 4.05
CA MET A 1 17.19 9.60 5.35
C MET A 1 17.90 10.43 6.42
N PHE A 2 17.20 10.92 7.46
CA PHE A 2 17.88 11.65 8.53
C PHE A 2 18.71 10.69 9.40
N GLN A 3 19.96 11.06 9.70
CA GLN A 3 20.84 10.32 10.60
C GLN A 3 20.87 10.97 11.99
N PHE A 4 21.08 10.17 13.04
CA PHE A 4 21.03 10.61 14.44
C PHE A 4 22.15 10.00 15.27
N SER A 5 22.54 10.73 16.31
CA SER A 5 23.46 10.25 17.35
C SER A 5 23.02 10.85 18.69
N ASN A 6 23.32 10.15 19.79
CA ASN A 6 22.89 10.58 21.12
C ASN A 6 23.74 11.75 21.59
N ARG A 7 23.08 12.87 21.92
CA ARG A 7 23.66 13.99 22.68
C ARG A 7 24.94 14.56 22.06
N VAL A 8 24.87 14.97 20.80
CA VAL A 8 26.01 15.56 20.07
C VAL A 8 25.87 17.08 19.96
N ARG A 9 26.92 17.81 20.37
CA ARG A 9 27.00 19.27 20.24
C ARG A 9 28.45 19.72 20.13
N THR A 10 28.66 20.84 19.46
CA THR A 10 29.95 21.51 19.33
C THR A 10 29.74 23.02 19.22
N ILE A 11 30.81 23.79 19.07
CA ILE A 11 30.77 25.21 18.77
C ILE A 11 31.29 25.47 17.36
N LEU A 12 30.88 26.59 16.79
CA LEU A 12 31.35 27.08 15.51
C LEU A 12 32.78 27.64 15.67
N ALA A 13 33.71 27.22 14.82
CA ALA A 13 35.11 27.64 14.89
C ALA A 13 35.39 29.02 14.27
N ARG A 14 34.50 29.50 13.39
CA ARG A 14 34.64 30.78 12.68
C ARG A 14 33.30 31.48 12.52
N ASN A 15 33.33 32.78 12.25
CA ASN A 15 32.11 33.51 11.90
C ASN A 15 31.53 33.00 10.57
N ILE A 16 30.20 33.01 10.46
CA ILE A 16 29.47 32.74 9.23
C ILE A 16 28.44 33.84 8.98
N THR A 17 28.19 34.09 7.72
CA THR A 17 27.17 34.98 7.20
C THR A 17 25.97 34.17 6.70
N VAL A 18 24.92 34.87 6.27
CA VAL A 18 23.67 34.26 5.79
C VAL A 18 23.85 33.40 4.52
N GLY A 19 24.88 33.69 3.71
CA GLY A 19 25.15 32.97 2.45
C GLY A 19 26.08 31.77 2.61
N ASP A 20 26.72 31.61 3.76
CA ASP A 20 27.70 30.55 3.95
C ASP A 20 27.01 29.18 4.06
N THR A 21 27.40 28.27 3.18
CA THR A 21 26.93 26.87 3.16
C THR A 21 27.90 25.91 3.85
N THR A 22 28.99 26.44 4.40
CA THR A 22 30.05 25.64 5.02
C THR A 22 30.27 26.08 6.46
N LEU A 23 29.94 25.18 7.39
CA LEU A 23 30.19 25.35 8.82
C LEU A 23 31.47 24.61 9.20
N ILE A 24 32.24 25.16 10.13
CA ILE A 24 33.40 24.48 10.70
C ILE A 24 33.15 24.33 12.20
N ALA A 25 33.09 23.09 12.67
CA ALA A 25 33.01 22.75 14.08
C ALA A 25 34.36 22.98 14.78
N ALA A 26 34.35 23.04 16.11
CA ALA A 26 35.59 23.02 16.88
C ALA A 26 36.44 21.79 16.52
N SER A 27 37.76 21.99 16.46
CA SER A 27 38.72 20.96 16.03
C SER A 27 38.52 19.65 16.78
N GLY A 28 38.39 18.55 16.03
CA GLY A 28 38.27 17.18 16.53
C GLY A 28 36.87 16.78 17.03
N THR A 29 35.91 17.69 17.04
CA THR A 29 34.55 17.41 17.54
C THR A 29 33.57 16.97 16.45
N GLY A 30 33.88 17.22 15.18
CA GLY A 30 33.01 16.87 14.05
C GLY A 30 32.81 15.36 13.90
N ALA A 31 33.76 14.56 14.38
CA ALA A 31 33.68 13.09 14.34
C ALA A 31 32.52 12.51 15.16
N GLU A 32 32.03 13.23 16.18
CA GLU A 32 30.88 12.80 16.99
C GLU A 32 29.55 12.88 16.21
N PHE A 33 29.51 13.68 15.14
CA PHE A 33 28.34 13.77 14.27
C PHE A 33 28.33 12.60 13.27
N PRO A 34 27.13 12.06 12.95
CA PRO A 34 26.99 11.10 11.86
C PRO A 34 27.56 11.62 10.53
N SER A 35 27.71 10.73 9.55
CA SER A 35 28.17 11.11 8.21
C SER A 35 27.10 10.76 7.18
N PRO A 36 26.39 11.75 6.62
CA PRO A 36 25.45 11.52 5.53
C PRO A 36 26.25 11.16 4.27
N THR A 37 26.25 9.87 3.90
CA THR A 37 27.03 9.34 2.76
C THR A 37 26.15 8.89 1.61
N ALA A 38 24.89 8.56 1.84
CA ALA A 38 23.95 8.17 0.80
C ALA A 38 23.21 9.40 0.22
N PRO A 39 22.82 9.39 -1.07
CA PRO A 39 21.99 10.43 -1.64
C PRO A 39 20.68 10.62 -0.85
N GLY A 40 20.41 11.86 -0.44
CA GLY A 40 19.24 12.20 0.37
C GLY A 40 19.38 11.94 1.87
N ASP A 41 20.56 11.52 2.34
CA ASP A 41 20.89 11.56 3.76
C ASP A 41 21.19 12.98 4.22
N ALA A 42 20.74 13.29 5.43
CA ALA A 42 21.00 14.58 6.06
C ALA A 42 21.03 14.47 7.58
N ILE A 43 21.62 15.45 8.23
CA ILE A 43 21.55 15.63 9.69
C ILE A 43 20.89 16.97 9.95
N ALA A 44 19.86 17.00 10.79
CA ALA A 44 19.27 18.23 11.26
C ALA A 44 20.12 18.81 12.39
N LEU A 45 20.70 19.99 12.14
CA LEU A 45 21.49 20.74 13.12
C LEU A 45 20.73 22.00 13.51
N THR A 46 20.80 22.38 14.77
CA THR A 46 20.34 23.68 15.26
C THR A 46 21.55 24.51 15.65
N LEU A 47 21.66 25.67 15.00
CA LEU A 47 22.59 26.74 15.36
C LEU A 47 21.90 27.66 16.36
N VAL A 48 22.59 28.01 17.45
CA VAL A 48 22.06 28.92 18.48
C VAL A 48 23.15 29.87 18.91
N SER A 49 22.84 31.16 18.99
CA SER A 49 23.81 32.11 19.53
C SER A 49 24.10 31.83 21.00
N ALA A 50 25.38 31.82 21.36
CA ALA A 50 25.80 31.66 22.76
C ALA A 50 25.31 32.81 23.65
N SER A 51 25.06 33.98 23.07
CA SER A 51 24.60 35.19 23.77
C SER A 51 23.08 35.34 23.83
N ASN A 52 22.35 34.72 22.90
CA ASN A 52 20.90 34.84 22.79
C ASN A 52 20.28 33.54 22.27
N SER A 53 19.63 32.79 23.16
CA SER A 53 18.99 31.52 22.82
C SER A 53 17.79 31.64 21.87
N ARG A 54 17.22 32.85 21.70
CA ARG A 54 16.16 33.11 20.70
C ARG A 54 16.72 33.35 19.30
N HIS A 55 18.02 33.59 19.17
CA HIS A 55 18.70 33.68 17.88
C HIS A 55 19.15 32.29 17.47
N TYR A 56 18.27 31.58 16.76
CA TYR A 56 18.51 30.21 16.32
C TYR A 56 18.14 29.99 14.86
N GLU A 57 18.78 29.00 14.26
CA GLU A 57 18.51 28.54 12.89
C GLU A 57 18.57 27.02 12.85
N ILE A 58 17.71 26.40 12.05
CA ILE A 58 17.78 24.98 11.75
C ILE A 58 18.40 24.82 10.36
N VAL A 59 19.40 23.95 10.24
CA VAL A 59 20.11 23.67 8.98
C VAL A 59 20.19 22.17 8.75
N TYR A 60 20.23 21.77 7.49
CA TYR A 60 20.43 20.37 7.12
C TYR A 60 21.85 20.16 6.61
N CYS A 61 22.65 19.40 7.33
CA CYS A 61 23.97 18.97 6.90
C CYS A 61 23.84 17.78 5.96
N VAL A 62 24.29 17.95 4.73
CA VAL A 62 24.21 16.94 3.65
C VAL A 62 25.54 16.25 3.39
N GLN A 63 26.64 16.82 3.89
CA GLN A 63 27.97 16.21 3.81
C GLN A 63 28.82 16.65 5.00
N ARG A 64 29.57 15.71 5.56
CA ARG A 64 30.59 15.97 6.58
C ARG A 64 31.96 15.50 6.10
N ASN A 65 32.97 16.34 6.25
CA ASN A 65 34.37 15.97 6.07
C ASN A 65 35.18 16.45 7.28
N GLY A 66 35.51 15.52 8.19
CA GLY A 66 36.12 15.86 9.48
C GLY A 66 35.23 16.82 10.27
N ASP A 67 35.76 18.02 10.55
CA ASP A 67 35.09 19.11 11.26
C ASP A 67 34.34 20.08 10.33
N THR A 68 34.35 19.85 9.01
CA THR A 68 33.66 20.70 8.03
C THR A 68 32.31 20.10 7.64
N PHE A 69 31.24 20.88 7.80
CA PHE A 69 29.88 20.51 7.44
C PHE A 69 29.41 21.34 6.25
N THR A 70 28.90 20.66 5.22
CA THR A 70 28.20 21.29 4.09
C THR A 70 26.71 21.26 4.38
N VAL A 71 26.07 22.43 4.39
CA VAL A 71 24.71 22.59 4.88
C VAL A 71 23.80 23.34 3.92
N TRP A 72 22.50 23.04 4.00
CA TRP A 72 21.43 23.90 3.53
C TRP A 72 20.89 24.72 4.69
N ARG A 73 20.84 26.04 4.50
CA ARG A 73 20.46 27.04 5.51
C ARG A 73 18.95 27.22 5.59
N GLY A 74 18.44 27.80 6.68
CA GLY A 74 17.05 28.23 6.82
C GLY A 74 16.00 27.11 6.64
N GLN A 75 16.23 25.96 7.26
CA GLN A 75 15.33 24.82 7.16
C GLN A 75 14.18 24.91 8.18
N GLU A 76 13.13 24.14 7.93
CA GLU A 76 11.96 24.05 8.83
C GLU A 76 11.27 25.39 9.12
N GLY A 77 11.30 26.32 8.15
CA GLY A 77 10.70 27.65 8.27
C GLY A 77 11.56 28.65 9.05
N THR A 78 12.78 28.29 9.42
CA THR A 78 13.76 29.26 9.96
C THR A 78 14.36 30.10 8.84
N THR A 79 14.77 31.33 9.17
CA THR A 79 15.46 32.22 8.21
C THR A 79 16.98 32.09 8.41
N PRO A 80 17.80 32.09 7.35
CA PRO A 80 19.26 32.11 7.49
C PRO A 80 19.75 33.35 8.26
N LEU A 81 20.59 33.14 9.28
CA LEU A 81 21.13 34.20 10.14
C LEU A 81 22.66 34.18 10.20
N PRO A 82 23.33 35.30 10.48
CA PRO A 82 24.75 35.28 10.80
C PRO A 82 24.97 34.66 12.20
N PHE A 83 26.10 33.97 12.36
CA PHE A 83 26.57 33.42 13.64
C PHE A 83 28.07 33.70 13.81
N GLN A 84 28.51 33.79 15.06
CA GLN A 84 29.88 34.09 15.42
C GLN A 84 30.62 32.81 15.86
N SER A 85 31.95 32.85 15.79
CA SER A 85 32.76 31.82 16.43
C SER A 85 32.40 31.70 17.91
N GLY A 86 32.28 30.47 18.41
CA GLY A 86 31.80 30.16 19.75
C GLY A 86 30.29 29.92 19.87
N ASP A 87 29.50 30.25 18.83
CA ASP A 87 28.07 29.90 18.81
C ASP A 87 27.86 28.39 18.71
N LEU A 88 26.74 27.90 19.25
CA LEU A 88 26.49 26.47 19.44
C LEU A 88 25.97 25.81 18.15
N ILE A 89 26.51 24.63 17.84
CA ILE A 89 25.97 23.69 16.85
C ILE A 89 25.50 22.45 17.61
N SER A 90 24.23 22.08 17.47
CA SER A 90 23.66 20.93 18.17
C SER A 90 22.87 20.03 17.23
N LEU A 91 23.03 18.72 17.36
CA LEU A 91 22.16 17.75 16.69
C LEU A 91 20.94 17.55 17.58
N ASN A 92 19.82 18.15 17.18
CA ASN A 92 18.57 18.11 17.93
C ASN A 92 17.50 17.31 17.18
N MET A 93 16.58 16.74 17.95
CA MET A 93 15.34 16.21 17.39
C MET A 93 14.39 17.37 17.11
N THR A 94 14.24 17.72 15.83
CA THR A 94 13.41 18.85 15.39
C THR A 94 11.96 18.44 15.15
N ALA A 95 11.04 19.41 15.11
CA ALA A 95 9.63 19.14 14.91
C ALA A 95 9.36 18.48 13.54
N ALA A 96 10.02 18.93 12.46
CA ALA A 96 9.87 18.26 11.16
C ALA A 96 10.42 16.84 11.21
N LEU A 97 11.50 16.60 11.94
CA LEU A 97 12.06 15.26 12.13
C LEU A 97 11.09 14.35 12.92
N TYR A 98 10.47 14.83 13.99
CA TYR A 98 9.42 14.09 14.70
C TYR A 98 8.20 13.79 13.83
N ARG A 99 7.74 14.76 13.02
CA ARG A 99 6.66 14.53 12.04
C ARG A 99 7.04 13.44 11.03
N ARG A 100 8.32 13.35 10.65
CA ARG A 100 8.84 12.29 9.76
C ARG A 100 9.07 10.95 10.47
N MET A 101 9.25 10.94 11.79
CA MET A 101 9.38 9.70 12.58
C MET A 101 8.03 9.07 12.95
N ALA A 102 6.97 9.86 13.10
CA ALA A 102 5.59 9.35 13.22
C ALA A 102 5.14 8.51 11.99
N GLN A 103 5.95 8.51 10.92
CA GLN A 103 5.65 8.00 9.59
C GLN A 103 6.39 6.70 9.24
N ALA A 104 6.80 5.91 10.23
CA ALA A 104 7.37 4.58 9.99
C ALA A 104 6.31 3.51 9.64
N GLY A 105 5.00 3.83 9.70
CA GLY A 105 3.94 2.88 9.32
C GLY A 105 2.53 3.44 9.10
N TYR A 106 2.22 4.67 9.54
CA TYR A 106 0.92 5.30 9.34
C TYR A 106 1.11 6.82 9.24
N LEU A 107 0.73 7.46 8.13
CA LEU A 107 0.97 8.90 7.94
C LEU A 107 -0.16 9.79 8.48
N GLY A 108 -1.22 9.20 9.03
CA GLY A 108 -2.41 9.96 9.42
C GLY A 108 -3.17 10.51 8.21
N GLN A 109 -3.95 11.55 8.46
CA GLN A 109 -4.74 12.25 7.45
C GLN A 109 -3.84 12.99 6.46
N PHE A 110 -4.22 12.98 5.18
CA PHE A 110 -3.56 13.80 4.18
C PHE A 110 -3.47 15.25 4.64
N SER A 111 -2.27 15.83 4.53
CA SER A 111 -2.00 17.24 4.87
C SER A 111 -1.39 17.95 3.65
N PRO A 112 -1.98 19.08 3.22
CA PRO A 112 -1.42 19.88 2.13
C PRO A 112 -0.05 20.47 2.49
N GLU A 113 0.23 20.75 3.76
CA GLU A 113 1.53 21.24 4.23
C GLU A 113 2.64 20.20 4.05
N VAL A 114 2.34 18.92 4.27
CA VAL A 114 3.27 17.81 4.02
C VAL A 114 3.47 17.58 2.53
N ALA A 115 2.40 17.71 1.75
CA ALA A 115 2.42 17.56 0.29
C ALA A 115 3.32 18.62 -0.41
N GLN A 116 3.45 19.82 0.17
CA GLN A 116 4.32 20.89 -0.36
C GLN A 116 5.76 20.86 0.19
N SER A 117 6.11 19.86 1.00
CA SER A 117 7.47 19.73 1.57
C SER A 117 8.46 19.16 0.54
N PRO A 118 9.77 19.47 0.62
CA PRO A 118 10.82 18.87 -0.22
C PRO A 118 10.93 17.33 -0.15
N SER A 119 10.21 16.70 0.77
CA SER A 119 10.04 15.25 0.83
C SER A 119 8.58 14.92 1.04
N ALA A 120 7.74 15.38 0.11
CA ALA A 120 6.34 15.02 -0.03
C ALA A 120 6.15 13.49 -0.13
N TYR A 121 4.91 13.03 -0.25
CA TYR A 121 4.60 11.61 -0.11
C TYR A 121 5.36 10.75 -1.12
N ARG A 122 6.24 9.89 -0.61
CA ARG A 122 7.00 8.92 -1.42
C ARG A 122 6.07 7.90 -2.06
N LYS A 123 6.52 7.22 -3.11
CA LYS A 123 5.79 6.08 -3.66
C LYS A 123 5.58 5.02 -2.58
N GLY A 124 4.36 4.49 -2.49
CA GLY A 124 3.94 3.53 -1.47
C GLY A 124 3.55 4.15 -0.12
N ALA A 125 3.59 5.47 0.04
CA ALA A 125 3.08 6.15 1.23
C ALA A 125 1.57 5.91 1.41
N ILE A 126 1.12 5.56 2.63
CA ILE A 126 -0.29 5.36 2.97
C ILE A 126 -0.79 6.54 3.80
N VAL A 127 -1.86 7.21 3.35
CA VAL A 127 -2.54 8.32 4.03
C VAL A 127 -4.03 8.03 4.18
N CYS A 128 -4.72 8.60 5.18
CA CYS A 128 -6.19 8.66 5.16
C CYS A 128 -6.71 9.93 4.49
N ASP A 129 -7.94 9.86 3.98
CA ASP A 129 -8.58 10.95 3.25
C ASP A 129 -8.77 12.20 4.11
N GLY A 130 -8.66 13.37 3.49
CA GLY A 130 -8.80 14.66 4.16
C GLY A 130 -10.21 14.94 4.70
N THR A 131 -11.23 14.18 4.28
CA THR A 131 -12.63 14.39 4.68
C THR A 131 -13.18 13.19 5.46
N ASP A 132 -12.69 11.98 5.18
CA ASP A 132 -13.13 10.74 5.82
C ASP A 132 -11.94 9.88 6.27
N ALA A 133 -11.71 9.82 7.59
CA ALA A 133 -10.62 9.03 8.16
C ALA A 133 -10.74 7.51 7.93
N ALA A 134 -11.90 7.01 7.48
CA ALA A 134 -12.09 5.60 7.13
C ALA A 134 -11.59 5.25 5.71
N VAL A 135 -11.28 6.24 4.88
CA VAL A 135 -10.77 6.03 3.52
C VAL A 135 -9.26 6.18 3.50
N TYR A 136 -8.56 5.20 2.93
CA TYR A 136 -7.11 5.20 2.82
C TYR A 136 -6.65 5.28 1.36
N TRP A 137 -5.50 5.90 1.13
CA TRP A 137 -4.89 6.12 -0.17
C TRP A 137 -3.40 5.76 -0.15
N ILE A 138 -2.92 5.13 -1.22
CA ILE A 138 -1.51 4.80 -1.46
C ILE A 138 -0.97 5.75 -2.53
N SER A 139 0.12 6.45 -2.26
CA SER A 139 0.81 7.28 -3.25
C SER A 139 1.50 6.38 -4.30
N LEU A 140 1.36 6.71 -5.58
CA LEU A 140 1.93 5.95 -6.70
C LEU A 140 3.22 6.56 -7.27
N GLN A 141 3.61 7.74 -6.80
CA GLN A 141 4.82 8.44 -7.25
C GLN A 141 5.62 9.00 -6.07
N ASP A 142 6.90 9.26 -6.32
CA ASP A 142 7.74 9.97 -5.38
C ASP A 142 7.42 11.47 -5.37
N GLN A 143 7.61 12.10 -4.22
CA GLN A 143 7.29 13.52 -3.99
C GLN A 143 5.87 13.90 -4.41
N ASN A 144 4.89 13.03 -4.13
CA ASN A 144 3.50 13.31 -4.49
C ASN A 144 2.95 14.48 -3.67
N SER A 145 2.76 15.62 -4.35
CA SER A 145 2.31 16.88 -3.78
C SER A 145 0.83 17.17 -3.99
N THR A 146 0.11 16.28 -4.68
CA THR A 146 -1.30 16.45 -5.02
C THR A 146 -2.19 15.78 -3.98
N ALA A 147 -3.43 16.26 -3.83
CA ALA A 147 -4.39 15.68 -2.90
C ALA A 147 -4.93 14.32 -3.38
N PRO A 148 -5.12 13.34 -2.49
CA PRO A 148 -5.73 12.05 -2.83
C PRO A 148 -7.18 12.23 -3.29
N GLY A 149 -7.60 11.39 -4.24
CA GLY A 149 -8.95 11.41 -4.77
C GLY A 149 -9.13 10.44 -5.94
N ALA A 150 -10.37 10.00 -6.18
CA ALA A 150 -10.67 8.94 -7.16
C ALA A 150 -10.34 9.32 -8.62
N GLY A 151 -10.29 10.61 -8.93
CA GLY A 151 -9.88 11.13 -10.24
C GLY A 151 -8.39 11.47 -10.36
N ASN A 152 -7.59 11.26 -9.31
CA ASN A 152 -6.17 11.59 -9.32
C ASN A 152 -5.32 10.34 -9.60
N PRO A 153 -4.64 10.26 -10.76
CA PRO A 153 -3.89 9.06 -11.16
C PRO A 153 -2.61 8.82 -10.35
N THR A 154 -2.22 9.77 -9.50
CA THR A 154 -1.02 9.65 -8.64
C THR A 154 -1.33 8.97 -7.31
N TRP A 155 -2.60 8.65 -7.04
CA TRP A 155 -3.07 8.00 -5.82
C TRP A 155 -3.92 6.77 -6.15
N MET A 156 -3.81 5.73 -5.33
CA MET A 156 -4.63 4.53 -5.39
C MET A 156 -5.48 4.42 -4.13
N LYS A 157 -6.80 4.27 -4.27
CA LYS A 157 -7.69 4.05 -3.13
C LYS A 157 -7.48 2.64 -2.57
N LEU A 158 -7.33 2.53 -1.25
CA LEU A 158 -7.41 1.25 -0.53
C LEU A 158 -8.86 1.02 -0.12
N ASP A 159 -9.63 0.41 -1.01
CA ASP A 159 -11.07 0.19 -0.83
C ASP A 159 -11.37 -1.12 -0.07
N LEU A 160 -11.18 -1.10 1.26
CA LEU A 160 -11.39 -2.28 2.13
C LEU A 160 -12.81 -2.89 2.02
N PRO A 161 -13.91 -2.10 1.96
CA PRO A 161 -15.24 -2.65 1.69
C PRO A 161 -15.36 -3.28 0.29
N SER A 162 -14.71 -2.65 -0.69
CA SER A 162 -14.37 -3.15 -2.02
C SER A 162 -13.85 -4.59 -2.00
N PHE A 163 -12.74 -4.75 -1.27
CA PHE A 163 -12.03 -6.01 -1.09
C PHE A 163 -12.88 -7.04 -0.35
N GLN A 164 -13.60 -6.66 0.71
CA GLN A 164 -14.48 -7.58 1.43
C GLN A 164 -15.61 -8.09 0.54
N LYS A 165 -16.27 -7.22 -0.24
CA LYS A 165 -17.29 -7.64 -1.22
C LYS A 165 -16.71 -8.52 -2.33
N ALA A 166 -15.51 -8.21 -2.81
CA ALA A 166 -14.84 -9.03 -3.84
C ALA A 166 -14.50 -10.44 -3.34
N ILE A 167 -14.14 -10.59 -2.06
CA ILE A 167 -13.85 -11.88 -1.41
C ILE A 167 -15.14 -12.64 -1.05
N GLN A 168 -16.18 -11.94 -0.57
CA GLN A 168 -17.41 -12.58 -0.07
C GLN A 168 -18.42 -12.93 -1.18
N ASN A 169 -18.43 -12.20 -2.29
CA ASN A 169 -19.44 -12.37 -3.35
C ASN A 169 -18.89 -12.88 -4.68
N GLY A 170 -17.65 -13.38 -4.74
CA GLY A 170 -17.08 -13.87 -6.00
C GLY A 170 -17.13 -12.82 -7.11
N GLY A 171 -16.30 -11.77 -7.00
CA GLY A 171 -15.94 -10.89 -8.12
C GLY A 171 -17.09 -10.37 -9.00
N GLY A 172 -17.85 -9.39 -8.51
CA GLY A 172 -18.86 -8.68 -9.30
C GLY A 172 -18.63 -7.17 -9.38
N GLY A 173 -18.00 -6.71 -10.47
CA GLY A 173 -18.26 -5.38 -11.05
C GLY A 173 -17.46 -4.18 -10.50
N GLY A 174 -16.24 -3.98 -11.00
CA GLY A 174 -15.55 -2.69 -10.91
C GLY A 174 -14.32 -2.68 -11.82
N GLY A 175 -14.36 -1.94 -12.91
CA GLY A 175 -13.40 -1.98 -14.02
C GLY A 175 -11.98 -1.55 -13.68
N TYR A 176 -11.18 -2.47 -13.15
CA TYR A 176 -9.72 -2.44 -13.26
C TYR A 176 -9.25 -3.81 -13.78
N GLY A 177 -8.52 -3.77 -14.90
CA GLY A 177 -8.12 -4.92 -15.70
C GLY A 177 -7.42 -6.02 -14.91
N GLY A 178 -7.66 -7.25 -15.34
CA GLY A 178 -7.40 -8.47 -14.60
C GLY A 178 -5.94 -8.76 -14.33
N LEU A 179 -5.65 -9.12 -13.09
CA LEU A 179 -4.44 -9.85 -12.68
C LEU A 179 -4.72 -10.93 -11.63
N ILE A 180 -5.98 -11.19 -11.29
CA ILE A 180 -6.35 -12.27 -10.38
C ILE A 180 -7.40 -13.12 -11.09
N PRO A 181 -7.10 -14.39 -11.43
CA PRO A 181 -8.09 -15.30 -11.98
C PRO A 181 -9.22 -15.44 -10.96
N THR A 182 -10.41 -14.96 -11.32
CA THR A 182 -11.63 -15.12 -10.50
C THR A 182 -12.19 -16.54 -10.59
N THR A 183 -11.63 -17.38 -11.45
CA THR A 183 -11.90 -18.81 -11.56
C THR A 183 -10.58 -19.56 -11.77
N VAL A 184 -10.36 -20.60 -10.96
CA VAL A 184 -9.25 -21.53 -11.13
C VAL A 184 -9.74 -22.61 -12.07
N LEU A 185 -9.45 -22.48 -13.36
CA LEU A 185 -9.90 -23.41 -14.39
C LEU A 185 -9.64 -24.87 -13.97
N GLY A 186 -10.72 -25.62 -13.71
CA GLY A 186 -10.66 -27.03 -13.33
C GLY A 186 -10.97 -27.32 -11.86
N SER A 187 -11.55 -26.37 -11.11
CA SER A 187 -12.08 -26.67 -9.78
C SER A 187 -13.50 -27.23 -9.90
N THR A 188 -13.83 -28.27 -9.14
CA THR A 188 -15.19 -28.87 -9.11
C THR A 188 -16.27 -27.91 -8.64
N LEU A 189 -15.88 -26.72 -8.16
CA LEU A 189 -16.80 -25.63 -7.79
C LEU A 189 -17.26 -24.82 -9.02
N ASP A 190 -16.49 -24.79 -10.10
CA ASP A 190 -16.83 -24.05 -11.33
C ASP A 190 -18.01 -24.69 -12.08
N ASP A 191 -18.25 -25.98 -11.86
CA ASP A 191 -19.37 -26.71 -12.45
C ASP A 191 -20.70 -26.43 -11.72
N VAL A 192 -20.65 -25.85 -10.52
CA VAL A 192 -21.83 -25.51 -9.70
C VAL A 192 -22.16 -24.02 -9.88
N ASP A 193 -22.54 -23.64 -11.11
CA ASP A 193 -23.07 -22.31 -11.40
C ASP A 193 -24.56 -22.17 -10.99
N ASP A 194 -25.12 -20.96 -11.06
CA ASP A 194 -26.52 -20.69 -10.72
C ASP A 194 -27.55 -21.53 -11.51
N GLY A 195 -27.16 -22.09 -12.66
CA GLY A 195 -27.97 -22.98 -13.49
C GLY A 195 -27.65 -24.47 -13.34
N PHE A 196 -26.75 -24.86 -12.42
CA PHE A 196 -26.37 -26.26 -12.19
C PHE A 196 -27.58 -27.10 -11.80
N PHE A 197 -28.39 -26.63 -10.85
CA PHE A 197 -29.56 -27.36 -10.38
C PHE A 197 -30.62 -27.52 -11.47
N ASP A 198 -30.79 -26.53 -12.35
CA ASP A 198 -31.73 -26.62 -13.48
C ASP A 198 -31.26 -27.66 -14.51
N ARG A 199 -29.96 -27.69 -14.83
CA ARG A 199 -29.38 -28.70 -15.74
C ARG A 199 -29.43 -30.11 -15.14
N GLU A 200 -29.13 -30.25 -13.85
CA GLU A 200 -29.17 -31.55 -13.17
C GLU A 200 -30.62 -32.06 -13.05
N GLN A 201 -31.57 -31.17 -12.74
CA GLN A 201 -32.99 -31.51 -12.74
C GLN A 201 -33.46 -31.96 -14.15
N ALA A 202 -33.06 -31.25 -15.20
CA ALA A 202 -33.40 -31.64 -16.58
C ALA A 202 -32.79 -33.01 -16.96
N ARG A 203 -31.53 -33.26 -16.56
CA ARG A 203 -30.86 -34.55 -16.78
C ARG A 203 -31.56 -35.70 -16.06
N LEU A 204 -31.91 -35.51 -14.79
CA LEU A 204 -32.57 -36.53 -13.98
C LEU A 204 -33.98 -36.85 -14.49
N LEU A 205 -34.73 -35.83 -14.94
CA LEU A 205 -36.03 -36.04 -15.57
C LEU A 205 -35.91 -36.84 -16.88
N ALA A 206 -34.95 -36.51 -17.74
CA ALA A 206 -34.71 -37.25 -18.97
C ALA A 206 -34.29 -38.72 -18.70
N ALA A 207 -33.49 -38.95 -17.65
CA ALA A 207 -33.10 -40.29 -17.23
C ALA A 207 -34.31 -41.10 -16.72
N LEU A 208 -35.17 -40.47 -15.91
CA LEU A 208 -36.39 -41.09 -15.39
C LEU A 208 -37.36 -41.49 -16.50
N GLU A 209 -37.59 -40.62 -17.48
CA GLU A 209 -38.45 -40.91 -18.64
C GLU A 209 -37.92 -42.09 -19.47
N THR A 210 -36.60 -42.18 -19.63
CA THR A 210 -35.95 -43.29 -20.34
C THR A 210 -36.14 -44.60 -19.59
N GLN A 211 -35.99 -44.58 -18.27
CA GLN A 211 -36.21 -45.76 -17.41
C GLN A 211 -37.68 -46.22 -17.46
N GLN A 212 -38.64 -45.30 -17.44
CA GLN A 212 -40.06 -45.62 -17.56
C GLN A 212 -40.41 -46.24 -18.92
N ARG A 213 -39.88 -45.71 -20.02
CA ARG A 213 -40.06 -46.30 -21.36
C ARG A 213 -39.51 -47.72 -21.44
N HIS A 214 -38.31 -47.94 -20.91
CA HIS A 214 -37.72 -49.28 -20.88
C HIS A 214 -38.60 -50.25 -20.10
N ALA A 215 -39.07 -49.86 -18.92
CA ALA A 215 -39.96 -50.69 -18.10
C ALA A 215 -41.27 -51.03 -18.82
N GLN A 216 -41.89 -50.07 -19.52
CA GLN A 216 -43.10 -50.30 -20.31
C GLN A 216 -42.87 -51.29 -21.46
N LEU A 217 -41.77 -51.14 -22.20
CA LEU A 217 -41.41 -52.05 -23.29
C LEU A 217 -41.18 -53.47 -22.78
N THR A 218 -40.49 -53.63 -21.65
CA THR A 218 -40.29 -54.94 -21.03
C THR A 218 -41.62 -55.59 -20.62
N GLN A 219 -42.55 -54.83 -20.05
CA GLN A 219 -43.89 -55.34 -19.71
C GLN A 219 -44.70 -55.73 -20.95
N GLN A 220 -44.62 -54.95 -22.04
CA GLN A 220 -45.30 -55.26 -23.29
C GLN A 220 -44.74 -56.54 -23.93
N ALA A 221 -43.41 -56.70 -23.95
CA ALA A 221 -42.75 -57.91 -24.45
C ALA A 221 -43.20 -59.15 -23.66
N ALA A 222 -43.18 -59.09 -22.31
CA ALA A 222 -43.63 -60.20 -21.47
C ALA A 222 -45.11 -60.55 -21.69
N ARG A 223 -45.99 -59.56 -21.90
CA ARG A 223 -47.41 -59.81 -22.26
C ARG A 223 -47.56 -60.44 -23.64
N ALA A 224 -46.75 -60.04 -24.61
CA ALA A 224 -46.76 -60.62 -25.94
C ALA A 224 -46.32 -62.10 -25.90
N GLU A 225 -45.26 -62.41 -25.16
CA GLU A 225 -44.80 -63.79 -24.93
C GLU A 225 -45.90 -64.65 -24.30
N GLN A 226 -46.57 -64.17 -23.24
CA GLN A 226 -47.69 -64.90 -22.63
C GLN A 226 -48.82 -65.19 -23.62
N LYS A 227 -49.16 -64.23 -24.48
CA LYS A 227 -50.19 -64.42 -25.52
C LYS A 227 -49.76 -65.44 -26.56
N ILE A 228 -48.50 -65.40 -27.00
CA ILE A 228 -47.93 -66.35 -27.96
C ILE A 228 -47.96 -67.76 -27.36
N THR A 229 -47.49 -67.93 -26.13
CA THR A 229 -47.53 -69.22 -25.42
C THR A 229 -48.96 -69.76 -25.29
N LEU A 230 -49.94 -68.90 -24.97
CA LEU A 230 -51.34 -69.30 -24.90
C LEU A 230 -51.90 -69.70 -26.28
N ALA A 231 -51.51 -68.98 -27.34
CA ALA A 231 -51.92 -69.29 -28.71
C ALA A 231 -51.33 -70.63 -29.20
N LEU A 232 -50.03 -70.88 -28.93
CA LEU A 232 -49.35 -72.14 -29.23
C LEU A 232 -50.04 -73.32 -28.52
N LYS A 233 -50.37 -73.17 -27.23
CA LYS A 233 -51.12 -74.18 -26.47
C LYS A 233 -52.50 -74.49 -27.08
N LYS A 234 -53.20 -73.49 -27.64
CA LYS A 234 -54.52 -73.69 -28.28
C LYS A 234 -54.44 -74.47 -29.60
N ILE A 235 -53.34 -74.36 -30.35
CA ILE A 235 -53.15 -75.07 -31.62
C ILE A 235 -52.48 -76.44 -31.44
N GLY A 236 -52.29 -76.90 -30.20
CA GLY A 236 -51.74 -78.23 -29.89
C GLY A 236 -50.23 -78.35 -30.08
N VAL A 237 -49.52 -77.23 -30.28
CA VAL A 237 -48.06 -77.19 -30.37
C VAL A 237 -47.54 -76.81 -28.98
N THR A 238 -46.87 -77.74 -28.30
CA THR A 238 -46.12 -77.41 -27.07
C THR A 238 -44.95 -76.48 -27.43
N PRO A 239 -44.72 -75.39 -26.67
CA PRO A 239 -43.60 -74.49 -26.90
C PRO A 239 -42.25 -75.20 -26.73
#